data_AF-A0A520B1X1-F1
#
_entry.id   AF-A0A520B1X1-F1
#
_cell.length_a   1.000
_cell.length_b   1.000
_cell.length_c   1.000
_cell.angle_alpha   90.00
_cell.angle_beta   90.00
_cell.angle_gamma   90.00
#
_symmetry.space_group_name_H-M   'P 1'
#
loop_
_entity.id
_entity.type
_entity.pdbx_description
1 polymer ?
#
loop_
_entity_poly.entity_id
_entity_poly.type
_entity_poly.pdbx_seq_one_letter_code
_entity_poly.pdbx_strand_id
1 'polypeptide(L)'
;LVSCAIGAISAKYDDTFIRLILGDGYVNMTNDNIAKGDPFGVYKQQNPLMMFIQIGANNIFVSLYTYVLGIIFSFGSIVSLFRNGVMLGSFQYFFFSKGLGIQSVLVIWIHGTLEISAIVLAGAAGLVLGNSFLFPKTYTRMASVLKGAKDGLKIVLGLVPIFIVAAFFESFITRHTEMHWTLSGFILISSAAFIIWYVFIYPRKIYLQTQLN
;
A
#
# COMPACT_ATOMS: atom_id res chain seq x y z
N LEU A 1 6.17 -7.45 4.94
CA LEU A 1 6.38 -8.92 4.87
C LEU A 1 6.14 -9.60 6.22
N VAL A 2 6.94 -9.33 7.26
CA VAL A 2 6.73 -9.95 8.60
C VAL A 2 5.33 -9.67 9.16
N SER A 3 4.87 -8.42 9.15
CA SER A 3 3.50 -8.06 9.56
C SER A 3 2.41 -8.76 8.75
N CYS A 4 2.61 -8.91 7.44
CA CYS A 4 1.69 -9.67 6.57
C CYS A 4 1.66 -11.16 6.93
N ALA A 5 2.82 -11.76 7.21
CA ALA A 5 2.89 -13.14 7.66
C ALA A 5 2.18 -13.33 9.00
N ILE A 6 2.37 -12.40 9.95
CA ILE A 6 1.64 -12.41 11.23
C ILE A 6 0.13 -12.35 10.99
N GLY A 7 -0.35 -11.45 10.12
CA GLY A 7 -1.77 -11.36 9.79
C GLY A 7 -2.31 -12.64 9.16
N ALA A 8 -1.63 -13.18 8.15
CA ALA A 8 -2.05 -14.40 7.46
C ALA A 8 -2.03 -15.64 8.38
N ILE A 9 -0.99 -15.79 9.21
CA ILE A 9 -0.87 -16.92 10.14
C ILE A 9 -1.94 -16.82 11.23
N SER A 10 -2.17 -15.63 11.79
CA SER A 10 -3.20 -15.43 12.82
C SER A 10 -4.59 -15.72 12.25
N ALA A 11 -4.89 -15.22 11.05
CA ALA A 11 -6.12 -15.51 10.33
C ALA A 11 -6.30 -17.00 9.98
N LYS A 12 -5.21 -17.77 9.88
CA LYS A 12 -5.25 -19.22 9.64
C LYS A 12 -5.68 -20.01 10.86
N TYR A 13 -5.26 -19.59 12.05
CA TYR A 13 -5.49 -20.34 13.29
C TYR A 13 -6.67 -19.81 14.09
N ASP A 14 -7.17 -18.61 13.79
CA ASP A 14 -8.30 -17.99 14.46
C ASP A 14 -9.22 -17.28 13.45
N ASP A 15 -10.39 -17.86 13.22
CA ASP A 15 -11.40 -17.30 12.31
C ASP A 15 -11.98 -15.96 12.80
N THR A 16 -11.94 -15.70 14.11
CA THR A 16 -12.39 -14.42 14.69
C THR A 16 -11.40 -13.30 14.39
N PHE A 17 -10.14 -13.64 14.16
CA PHE A 17 -9.09 -12.67 13.83
C PHE A 17 -9.37 -11.92 12.52
N ILE A 18 -9.94 -12.60 11.52
CA ILE A 18 -10.31 -11.96 10.25
C ILE A 18 -11.38 -10.87 10.49
N ARG A 19 -12.38 -11.16 11.34
CA ARG A 19 -13.45 -10.21 11.70
C ARG A 19 -12.91 -9.06 12.56
N LEU A 20 -11.99 -9.34 13.47
CA LEU A 20 -11.32 -8.31 14.27
C LEU A 20 -10.57 -7.29 13.40
N ILE A 21 -9.91 -7.77 12.34
CA ILE A 21 -9.05 -6.95 11.49
C ILE A 21 -9.81 -6.27 10.36
N LEU A 22 -10.73 -6.96 9.68
CA LEU A 22 -11.47 -6.44 8.53
C LEU A 22 -12.85 -5.88 8.89
N GLY A 23 -13.37 -6.22 10.07
CA GLY A 23 -14.71 -5.88 10.52
C GLY A 23 -15.79 -6.84 9.99
N ASP A 24 -16.84 -7.02 10.79
CA ASP A 24 -17.96 -7.91 10.44
C ASP A 24 -18.66 -7.48 9.15
N GLY A 25 -18.81 -6.17 8.91
CA GLY A 25 -19.45 -5.64 7.71
C GLY A 25 -18.72 -6.06 6.43
N TYR A 26 -17.39 -5.93 6.40
CA TYR A 26 -16.60 -6.31 5.23
C TYR A 26 -16.63 -7.83 4.99
N VAL A 27 -16.49 -8.62 6.07
CA VAL A 27 -16.49 -10.08 6.00
C VAL A 27 -17.85 -10.61 5.52
N ASN A 28 -18.96 -10.09 6.06
CA ASN A 28 -20.31 -10.50 5.69
C ASN A 28 -20.60 -10.11 4.24
N MET A 29 -20.33 -8.86 3.83
CA MET A 29 -20.46 -8.42 2.45
C MET A 29 -19.68 -9.30 1.47
N THR A 30 -18.44 -9.64 1.81
CA THR A 30 -17.59 -10.47 0.94
C THR A 30 -18.12 -11.90 0.85
N ASN A 31 -18.57 -12.51 1.96
CA ASN A 31 -19.18 -13.84 1.92
C ASN A 31 -20.49 -13.84 1.11
N ASP A 32 -21.32 -12.80 1.22
CA ASP A 32 -22.55 -12.65 0.42
C ASP A 32 -22.25 -12.53 -1.07
N ASN A 33 -21.21 -11.77 -1.42
CA ASN A 33 -20.69 -11.63 -2.78
C ASN A 33 -20.18 -12.97 -3.33
N ILE A 34 -19.44 -13.73 -2.53
CA ILE A 34 -18.99 -15.09 -2.89
C ILE A 34 -20.19 -16.00 -3.12
N ALA A 35 -21.21 -15.97 -2.26
CA ALA A 35 -22.42 -16.78 -2.39
C ALA A 35 -23.23 -16.44 -3.66
N LYS A 36 -23.17 -15.18 -4.11
CA LYS A 36 -23.77 -14.71 -5.37
C LYS A 36 -22.94 -15.01 -6.62
N GLY A 37 -21.75 -15.60 -6.46
CA GLY A 37 -20.84 -15.89 -7.57
C GLY A 37 -20.04 -14.68 -8.06
N ASP A 38 -20.00 -13.57 -7.31
CA ASP A 38 -19.22 -12.37 -7.64
C ASP A 38 -18.33 -11.94 -6.45
N PRO A 39 -17.26 -12.69 -6.12
CA PRO A 39 -16.45 -12.47 -4.92
C PRO A 39 -15.88 -11.06 -4.76
N PHE A 40 -15.65 -10.36 -5.87
CA PHE A 40 -15.06 -9.02 -5.92
C PHE A 40 -16.09 -7.94 -6.27
N GLY A 41 -17.38 -8.22 -6.07
CA GLY A 41 -18.49 -7.31 -6.36
C GLY A 41 -18.40 -5.96 -5.62
N VAL A 42 -17.60 -5.86 -4.54
CA VAL A 42 -17.33 -4.60 -3.82
C VAL A 42 -16.81 -3.49 -4.75
N TYR A 43 -16.04 -3.83 -5.77
CA TYR A 43 -15.49 -2.86 -6.74
C TYR A 43 -16.50 -2.41 -7.81
N LYS A 44 -17.64 -3.09 -7.92
CA LYS A 44 -18.66 -2.84 -8.96
C LYS A 44 -19.81 -1.96 -8.49
N GLN A 45 -20.05 -1.89 -7.17
CA GLN A 45 -21.25 -1.28 -6.60
C GLN A 45 -21.23 0.25 -6.61
N GLN A 46 -20.05 0.88 -6.67
CA GLN A 46 -19.91 2.33 -6.57
C GLN A 46 -19.66 3.00 -7.93
N ASN A 47 -20.07 4.27 -8.03
CA ASN A 47 -19.76 5.11 -9.17
C ASN A 47 -18.22 5.21 -9.33
N PRO A 48 -17.66 4.88 -10.51
CA PRO A 48 -16.21 4.82 -10.70
C PRO A 48 -15.48 6.14 -10.42
N LEU A 49 -16.08 7.27 -10.80
CA LEU A 49 -15.47 8.58 -10.58
C LEU A 49 -15.44 8.90 -9.08
N MET A 50 -16.55 8.65 -8.37
CA MET A 50 -16.61 8.85 -6.93
C MET A 50 -15.61 7.97 -6.19
N MET A 51 -15.54 6.68 -6.56
CA MET A 51 -14.60 5.71 -5.99
C MET A 51 -13.15 6.16 -6.22
N PHE A 52 -12.84 6.65 -7.43
CA PHE A 52 -11.51 7.17 -7.79
C PHE A 52 -11.08 8.32 -6.89
N ILE A 53 -11.96 9.31 -6.69
CA ILE A 53 -11.66 10.46 -5.83
C ILE A 53 -11.52 10.03 -4.37
N GLN A 54 -12.45 9.22 -3.86
CA GLN A 54 -12.48 8.81 -2.46
C GLN A 54 -11.26 7.97 -2.10
N ILE A 55 -10.96 6.93 -2.88
CA ILE A 55 -9.86 6.02 -2.60
C ILE A 55 -8.52 6.70 -2.85
N GLY A 56 -8.39 7.46 -3.94
CA GLY A 56 -7.19 8.24 -4.21
C GLY A 56 -6.86 9.21 -3.07
N ALA A 57 -7.86 9.97 -2.60
CA ALA A 57 -7.70 10.88 -1.46
C ALA A 57 -7.36 10.14 -0.16
N ASN A 58 -8.04 9.02 0.12
CA ASN A 58 -7.79 8.20 1.30
C ASN A 58 -6.35 7.66 1.32
N ASN A 59 -5.85 7.13 0.22
CA ASN A 59 -4.50 6.57 0.14
C ASN A 59 -3.43 7.66 0.29
N ILE A 60 -3.63 8.82 -0.34
CA ILE A 60 -2.75 9.98 -0.15
C ILE A 60 -2.76 10.40 1.33
N PHE A 61 -3.93 10.47 1.96
CA PHE A 61 -4.06 10.79 3.38
C PHE A 61 -3.34 9.78 4.28
N VAL A 62 -3.58 8.47 4.09
CA VAL A 62 -2.92 7.39 4.84
C VAL A 62 -1.40 7.46 4.68
N SER A 63 -0.91 7.78 3.48
CA SER A 63 0.52 7.93 3.20
C SER A 63 1.13 9.12 3.94
N LEU A 64 0.48 10.29 3.89
CA LEU A 64 0.91 11.51 4.59
C LEU A 64 0.85 11.31 6.11
N TYR A 65 -0.21 10.69 6.60
CA TYR A 65 -0.37 10.34 8.01
C TYR A 65 0.75 9.41 8.47
N THR A 66 1.02 8.34 7.72
CA THR A 66 2.10 7.39 8.00
C THR A 66 3.48 8.06 8.01
N TYR A 67 3.72 9.01 7.10
CA TYR A 67 4.91 9.83 7.07
C TYR A 67 5.04 10.73 8.32
N VAL A 68 3.98 11.50 8.63
CA VAL A 68 3.99 12.46 9.75
C VAL A 68 4.16 11.75 11.09
N LEU A 69 3.54 10.57 11.27
CA LEU A 69 3.74 9.74 12.46
C LEU A 69 5.21 9.37 12.72
N GLY A 70 6.07 9.46 11.71
CA GLY A 70 7.51 9.26 11.83
C GLY A 70 8.17 10.24 12.80
N ILE A 71 7.60 11.43 13.01
CA ILE A 71 8.12 12.41 13.98
C ILE A 71 8.16 11.84 15.42
N ILE A 72 7.29 10.87 15.72
CA ILE A 72 7.26 10.14 16.99
C ILE A 72 8.36 9.05 16.94
N PHE A 73 9.61 9.50 16.90
CA PHE A 73 10.81 8.66 16.99
C PHE A 73 10.87 7.50 15.98
N SER A 74 10.37 7.69 14.76
CA SER A 74 10.21 6.66 13.73
C SER A 74 9.20 5.54 14.09
N PHE A 75 8.88 5.38 15.36
CA PHE A 75 7.98 4.34 15.88
C PHE A 75 6.57 4.47 15.32
N GLY A 76 6.04 5.69 15.21
CA GLY A 76 4.69 5.90 14.67
C GLY A 76 4.51 5.36 13.24
N SER A 77 5.48 5.61 12.35
CA SER A 77 5.45 5.05 10.99
C SER A 77 5.54 3.52 11.00
N ILE A 78 6.38 2.95 11.86
CA ILE A 78 6.51 1.49 12.00
C ILE A 78 5.19 0.87 12.44
N VAL A 79 4.52 1.45 13.43
CA VAL A 79 3.21 0.96 13.91
C VAL A 79 2.16 1.06 12.79
N SER A 80 2.13 2.17 12.04
CA SER A 80 1.21 2.30 10.90
C SER A 80 1.47 1.22 9.84
N LEU A 81 2.72 1.02 9.43
CA LEU A 81 3.10 -0.03 8.47
C LEU A 81 2.81 -1.44 9.01
N PHE A 82 2.98 -1.65 10.31
CA PHE A 82 2.69 -2.93 10.94
C PHE A 82 1.20 -3.25 10.88
N ARG A 83 0.34 -2.29 11.26
CA ARG A 83 -1.12 -2.44 11.21
C ARG A 83 -1.63 -2.68 9.78
N ASN A 84 -1.17 -1.88 8.82
CA ASN A 84 -1.49 -2.07 7.40
C ASN A 84 -1.01 -3.44 6.89
N GLY A 85 0.18 -3.86 7.29
CA GLY A 85 0.70 -5.18 6.91
C GLY A 85 -0.11 -6.35 7.48
N VAL A 86 -0.49 -6.30 8.76
CA VAL A 86 -1.36 -7.31 9.39
C VAL A 86 -2.72 -7.36 8.69
N MET A 87 -3.30 -6.20 8.39
CA MET A 87 -4.54 -6.08 7.63
C MET A 87 -4.43 -6.76 6.26
N LEU A 88 -3.42 -6.39 5.48
CA LEU A 88 -3.17 -6.95 4.15
C LEU A 88 -2.96 -8.47 4.18
N GLY A 89 -2.21 -8.97 5.17
CA GLY A 89 -1.98 -10.41 5.35
C GLY A 89 -3.25 -11.19 5.66
N SER A 90 -4.06 -10.65 6.56
CA SER A 90 -5.36 -11.24 6.95
C SER A 90 -6.35 -11.23 5.79
N PHE A 91 -6.44 -10.10 5.09
CA PHE A 91 -7.22 -9.91 3.88
C PHE A 91 -6.83 -10.91 2.80
N GLN A 92 -5.53 -11.05 2.51
CA GLN A 92 -5.07 -11.95 1.48
C GLN A 92 -5.36 -13.40 1.86
N TYR A 93 -5.10 -13.79 3.11
CA TYR A 93 -5.39 -15.13 3.60
C TYR A 93 -6.88 -15.48 3.52
N PHE A 94 -7.77 -14.52 3.82
CA PHE A 94 -9.21 -14.73 3.75
C PHE A 94 -9.65 -15.24 2.37
N PHE A 95 -9.18 -14.63 1.28
CA PHE A 95 -9.48 -15.13 -0.08
C PHE A 95 -8.82 -16.48 -0.38
N PHE A 96 -7.59 -16.71 0.08
CA PHE A 96 -6.92 -18.01 -0.08
C PHE A 96 -7.69 -19.14 0.61
N SER A 97 -8.20 -18.90 1.82
CA SER A 97 -8.98 -19.88 2.60
C SER A 97 -10.31 -20.27 1.91
N LYS A 98 -10.82 -19.40 1.04
CA LYS A 98 -12.07 -19.60 0.27
C LYS A 98 -11.82 -20.18 -1.13
N GLY A 99 -10.59 -20.57 -1.47
CA GLY A 99 -10.22 -21.06 -2.80
C GLY A 99 -10.07 -19.97 -3.87
N LEU A 100 -10.08 -18.70 -3.48
CA LEU A 100 -10.05 -17.52 -4.36
C LEU A 100 -8.67 -16.85 -4.40
N GLY A 101 -7.63 -17.50 -3.89
CA GLY A 101 -6.29 -16.92 -3.74
C GLY A 101 -5.72 -16.36 -5.04
N ILE A 102 -5.66 -17.17 -6.10
CA ILE A 102 -5.11 -16.74 -7.40
C ILE A 102 -5.96 -15.61 -8.01
N GLN A 103 -7.29 -15.73 -7.94
CA GLN A 103 -8.18 -14.69 -8.46
C GLN A 103 -8.00 -13.37 -7.71
N SER A 104 -7.86 -13.42 -6.38
CA SER A 104 -7.62 -12.23 -5.56
C SER A 104 -6.28 -11.57 -5.92
N VAL A 105 -5.24 -12.36 -6.23
CA VAL A 105 -3.97 -11.82 -6.74
C VAL A 105 -4.19 -11.10 -8.07
N LEU A 106 -4.86 -11.74 -9.02
CA LEU A 106 -5.06 -11.19 -10.36
C LEU A 106 -6.01 -9.99 -10.41
N VAL A 107 -6.95 -9.86 -9.48
CA VAL A 107 -7.91 -8.75 -9.45
C VAL A 107 -7.39 -7.61 -8.58
N ILE A 108 -6.96 -7.90 -7.35
CA ILE A 108 -6.66 -6.87 -6.35
C ILE A 108 -5.25 -6.29 -6.55
N TRP A 109 -4.26 -7.12 -6.90
CA TRP A 109 -2.88 -6.62 -7.01
C TRP A 109 -2.60 -5.80 -8.27
N ILE A 110 -3.58 -5.63 -9.16
CA ILE A 110 -3.50 -4.68 -10.28
C ILE A 110 -3.24 -3.27 -9.76
N HIS A 111 -4.06 -2.81 -8.79
CA HIS A 111 -3.84 -1.53 -8.11
C HIS A 111 -2.98 -1.69 -6.85
N GLY A 112 -3.17 -2.79 -6.11
CA GLY A 112 -2.49 -3.04 -4.83
C GLY A 112 -0.96 -3.06 -4.93
N THR A 113 -0.38 -3.47 -6.07
CA THR A 113 1.08 -3.43 -6.28
C THR A 113 1.63 -2.01 -6.16
N LEU A 114 0.96 -1.03 -6.77
CA LEU A 114 1.38 0.38 -6.72
C LEU A 114 1.10 0.99 -5.35
N GLU A 115 -0.10 0.76 -4.83
CA GLU A 115 -0.57 1.34 -3.57
C GLU A 115 0.27 0.88 -2.37
N ILE A 116 0.42 -0.44 -2.18
CA ILE A 116 1.14 -0.99 -1.04
C ILE A 116 2.63 -0.59 -1.10
N SER A 117 3.22 -0.58 -2.30
CA SER A 117 4.60 -0.11 -2.48
C SER A 117 4.74 1.37 -2.08
N ALA A 118 3.79 2.22 -2.49
CA ALA A 118 3.79 3.62 -2.13
C ALA A 118 3.59 3.85 -0.62
N ILE A 119 2.70 3.11 0.05
CA ILE A 119 2.53 3.20 1.51
C ILE A 119 3.82 2.80 2.24
N VAL A 120 4.51 1.73 1.80
CA VAL A 120 5.80 1.32 2.37
C VAL A 120 6.85 2.42 2.21
N LEU A 121 6.91 3.08 1.05
CA LEU A 121 7.81 4.20 0.80
C LEU A 121 7.48 5.43 1.63
N ALA A 122 6.20 5.72 1.84
CA ALA A 122 5.76 6.80 2.73
C ALA A 122 6.18 6.52 4.19
N GLY A 123 6.10 5.27 4.63
CA GLY A 123 6.65 4.84 5.92
C GLY A 123 8.16 4.99 6.00
N ALA A 124 8.91 4.64 4.94
CA ALA A 124 10.35 4.87 4.88
C ALA A 124 10.69 6.38 4.95
N ALA A 125 9.93 7.23 4.28
CA ALA A 125 10.05 8.68 4.41
C ALA A 125 9.78 9.16 5.85
N GLY A 126 8.82 8.53 6.54
CA GLY A 126 8.56 8.79 7.96
C GLY A 126 9.74 8.40 8.86
N LEU A 127 10.44 7.30 8.55
CA LEU A 127 11.68 6.94 9.24
C LEU A 127 12.80 7.98 9.00
N VAL A 128 12.88 8.57 7.81
CA VAL A 128 13.83 9.67 7.52
C VAL A 128 13.53 10.87 8.42
N LEU A 129 12.25 11.25 8.57
CA LEU A 129 11.83 12.31 9.47
C LEU A 129 12.16 11.99 10.94
N GLY A 130 11.76 10.81 11.43
CA GLY A 130 12.00 10.40 12.81
C GLY A 130 13.48 10.27 13.17
N ASN A 131 14.28 9.70 12.27
CA ASN A 131 15.73 9.58 12.45
C ASN A 131 16.41 10.95 12.48
N SER A 132 15.92 11.93 11.71
CA SER A 132 16.46 13.29 11.75
C SER A 132 16.23 13.99 13.10
N PHE A 133 15.17 13.62 13.83
CA PHE A 133 14.91 14.10 15.18
C PHE A 133 15.76 13.39 16.24
N LEU A 134 15.87 12.05 16.13
CA LEU A 134 16.61 11.20 17.05
C LEU A 134 18.13 11.39 16.95
N PHE A 135 18.64 11.47 15.71
CA PHE A 135 20.06 11.42 15.40
C PHE A 135 20.47 12.63 14.55
N PRO A 136 20.56 13.83 15.14
CA PRO A 136 20.84 15.07 14.40
C PRO A 136 22.29 15.18 13.90
N LYS A 137 23.16 14.23 14.28
CA LYS A 137 24.61 14.25 13.99
C LYS A 137 25.23 15.57 14.47
N THR A 138 25.85 16.34 13.58
CA THR A 138 26.50 17.63 13.87
C THR A 138 25.56 18.84 13.75
N TYR A 139 24.31 18.64 13.31
CA TYR A 139 23.33 19.72 13.19
C TYR A 139 22.62 19.99 14.52
N THR A 140 22.05 21.19 14.67
CA THR A 140 21.04 21.42 15.72
C THR A 140 19.81 20.56 15.43
N ARG A 141 19.07 20.17 16.48
CA ARG A 141 17.87 19.32 16.31
C ARG A 141 16.88 19.92 15.32
N MET A 142 16.60 21.22 15.44
CA MET A 142 15.69 21.92 14.52
C MET A 142 16.19 21.88 13.08
N ALA A 143 17.48 22.15 12.85
CA ALA A 143 18.04 22.12 11.50
C ALA A 143 18.03 20.71 10.89
N SER A 144 18.33 19.69 11.70
CA SER A 144 18.27 18.28 11.28
C SER A 144 16.83 17.88 10.90
N VAL A 145 15.85 18.20 11.76
CA VAL A 145 14.43 17.93 11.48
C VAL A 145 13.97 18.63 10.23
N LEU A 146 14.32 19.91 10.03
CA LEU A 146 13.95 20.63 8.83
C LEU A 146 14.52 19.98 7.56
N LYS A 147 15.76 19.47 7.63
CA LYS A 147 16.37 18.73 6.53
C LYS A 147 15.67 17.40 6.28
N GLY A 148 15.46 16.59 7.32
CA GLY A 148 14.75 15.32 7.23
C GLY A 148 13.31 15.47 6.74
N ALA A 149 12.61 16.52 7.17
CA ALA A 149 11.27 16.85 6.71
C ALA A 149 11.26 17.26 5.23
N LYS A 150 12.22 18.06 4.76
CA LYS A 150 12.33 18.42 3.34
C LYS A 150 12.60 17.18 2.47
N ASP A 151 13.50 16.31 2.89
CA ASP A 151 13.85 15.11 2.13
C ASP A 151 12.71 14.09 2.15
N GLY A 152 12.08 13.85 3.31
CA GLY A 152 10.92 12.99 3.43
C GLY A 152 9.70 13.50 2.65
N LEU A 153 9.42 14.81 2.68
CA LEU A 153 8.31 15.40 1.95
C LEU A 153 8.48 15.26 0.44
N LYS A 154 9.70 15.40 -0.10
CA LYS A 154 9.97 15.15 -1.53
C LYS A 154 9.61 13.71 -1.93
N ILE A 155 9.91 12.74 -1.07
CA ILE A 155 9.55 11.34 -1.31
C ILE A 155 8.02 11.21 -1.36
N VAL A 156 7.31 11.69 -0.34
CA VAL A 156 5.85 11.53 -0.24
C VAL A 156 5.11 12.26 -1.36
N LEU A 157 5.52 13.48 -1.70
CA LEU A 157 4.95 14.21 -2.85
C LEU A 157 5.19 13.46 -4.17
N GLY A 158 6.34 12.81 -4.31
CA GLY A 158 6.65 11.96 -5.47
C GLY A 158 5.77 10.71 -5.57
N LEU A 159 5.08 10.29 -4.49
CA LEU A 159 4.16 9.16 -4.48
C LEU A 159 2.74 9.54 -4.90
N VAL A 160 2.36 10.82 -4.85
CA VAL A 160 1.00 11.28 -5.21
C VAL A 160 0.58 10.83 -6.62
N PRO A 161 1.41 10.99 -7.68
CA PRO A 161 1.05 10.47 -9.00
C PRO A 161 0.85 8.95 -9.03
N ILE A 162 1.61 8.20 -8.22
CA ILE A 162 1.49 6.74 -8.13
C ILE A 162 0.15 6.35 -7.50
N PHE A 163 -0.27 7.04 -6.44
CA PHE A 163 -1.58 6.82 -5.83
C PHE A 163 -2.73 7.17 -6.77
N ILE A 164 -2.59 8.21 -7.58
CA ILE A 164 -3.59 8.57 -8.59
C ILE A 164 -3.73 7.44 -9.62
N VAL A 165 -2.62 6.88 -10.12
CA VAL A 165 -2.66 5.74 -11.06
C VAL A 165 -3.24 4.49 -10.38
N ALA A 166 -2.86 4.20 -9.14
CA ALA A 166 -3.42 3.08 -8.38
C ALA A 166 -4.95 3.22 -8.20
N ALA A 167 -5.43 4.40 -7.79
CA ALA A 167 -6.84 4.68 -7.65
C ALA A 167 -7.60 4.60 -8.98
N PHE A 168 -6.94 4.93 -10.10
CA PHE A 168 -7.51 4.76 -11.44
C PHE A 168 -7.65 3.27 -11.78
N PHE A 169 -6.64 2.45 -11.49
CA PHE A 169 -6.70 1.00 -11.70
C PHE A 169 -7.78 0.34 -10.85
N GLU A 170 -7.95 0.74 -9.59
CA GLU A 170 -9.05 0.26 -8.75
C GLU A 170 -10.41 0.74 -9.26
N SER A 171 -10.43 2.04 -9.54
CA SER A 171 -11.42 2.87 -10.23
C SER A 171 -12.21 2.18 -11.31
N PHE A 172 -11.45 1.90 -12.36
CA PHE A 172 -11.94 1.68 -13.70
C PHE A 172 -11.54 0.30 -14.23
N ILE A 173 -10.45 -0.29 -13.73
CA ILE A 173 -9.95 -1.58 -14.23
C ILE A 173 -10.41 -2.74 -13.34
N THR A 174 -10.25 -2.63 -12.02
CA THR A 174 -10.47 -3.74 -11.06
C THR A 174 -11.93 -4.20 -11.03
N ARG A 175 -12.89 -3.33 -11.37
CA ARG A 175 -14.30 -3.69 -11.57
C ARG A 175 -14.55 -4.70 -12.68
N HIS A 176 -13.64 -4.82 -13.64
CA HIS A 176 -13.69 -5.82 -14.71
C HIS A 176 -13.10 -7.15 -14.21
N THR A 177 -13.79 -7.78 -13.26
CA THR A 177 -13.35 -9.03 -12.60
C THR A 177 -13.17 -10.20 -13.57
N GLU A 178 -13.90 -10.16 -14.69
CA GLU A 178 -13.84 -11.17 -15.76
C GLU A 178 -12.70 -10.91 -16.77
N MET A 179 -11.84 -9.92 -16.50
CA MET A 179 -10.70 -9.61 -17.36
C MET A 179 -9.79 -10.82 -17.50
N HIS A 180 -9.37 -11.10 -18.74
CA HIS A 180 -8.51 -12.24 -19.04
C HIS A 180 -7.20 -12.16 -18.23
N TRP A 181 -6.79 -13.28 -17.64
CA TRP A 181 -5.65 -13.38 -16.72
C TRP A 181 -4.34 -12.83 -17.31
N THR A 182 -4.16 -12.89 -18.63
CA THR A 182 -2.97 -12.33 -19.31
C THR A 182 -2.89 -10.81 -19.19
N LEU A 183 -4.02 -10.11 -19.29
CA LEU A 183 -4.06 -8.65 -19.18
C LEU A 183 -3.85 -8.23 -17.73
N SER A 184 -4.50 -8.91 -16.78
CA SER A 184 -4.26 -8.71 -15.34
C SER A 184 -2.79 -8.95 -14.98
N GLY A 185 -2.22 -10.06 -15.46
CA GLY A 185 -0.82 -10.40 -15.25
C GLY A 185 0.13 -9.36 -15.86
N PHE A 186 -0.16 -8.87 -17.06
CA PHE A 186 0.63 -7.81 -17.69
C PHE A 186 0.60 -6.51 -16.87
N ILE A 187 -0.57 -6.06 -16.42
CA ILE A 187 -0.67 -4.84 -15.59
C ILE A 187 0.07 -5.03 -14.28
N LEU A 188 -0.08 -6.18 -13.61
CA LEU A 188 0.62 -6.49 -12.36
C LEU A 188 2.15 -6.48 -12.57
N ILE A 189 2.66 -7.21 -13.55
CA ILE A 189 4.10 -7.31 -13.82
C ILE A 189 4.67 -5.95 -14.25
N SER A 190 3.99 -5.21 -15.11
CA SER A 190 4.41 -3.87 -15.53
C SER A 190 4.44 -2.89 -14.37
N SER A 191 3.46 -2.94 -13.46
CA SER A 191 3.40 -2.13 -12.25
C SER A 191 4.55 -2.48 -11.29
N ALA A 192 4.81 -3.77 -11.08
CA ALA A 192 5.93 -4.23 -10.26
C ALA A 192 7.28 -3.80 -10.85
N ALA A 193 7.46 -3.99 -12.16
CA ALA A 193 8.66 -3.57 -12.88
C ALA A 193 8.86 -2.06 -12.80
N PHE A 194 7.79 -1.27 -12.95
CA PHE A 194 7.81 0.18 -12.79
C PHE A 194 8.28 0.59 -11.39
N ILE A 195 7.71 0.01 -10.33
CA ILE A 195 8.13 0.30 -8.94
C ILE A 195 9.61 -0.06 -8.74
N ILE A 196 10.03 -1.26 -9.16
CA ILE A 196 11.42 -1.70 -9.03
C ILE A 196 12.37 -0.73 -9.73
N TRP A 197 12.03 -0.37 -10.97
CA TRP A 197 12.83 0.54 -11.77
C TRP A 197 12.87 1.95 -11.16
N TYR A 198 11.72 2.54 -10.87
CA TYR A 198 11.59 3.92 -10.41
C TYR A 198 12.19 4.16 -9.01
N VAL A 199 12.08 3.17 -8.12
CA VAL A 199 12.48 3.31 -6.71
C VAL A 199 13.92 2.87 -6.47
N PHE A 200 14.37 1.80 -7.13
CA PHE A 200 15.68 1.22 -6.83
C PHE A 200 16.70 1.45 -7.96
N ILE A 201 16.33 1.16 -9.21
CA ILE A 201 17.29 1.19 -10.33
C ILE A 201 17.61 2.62 -10.75
N TYR A 202 16.58 3.44 -10.98
CA TYR A 202 16.71 4.79 -11.49
C TYR A 202 17.45 5.72 -10.50
N PRO A 203 17.12 5.76 -9.19
CA PRO A 203 17.85 6.58 -8.23
C PRO A 203 19.31 6.13 -8.05
N ARG A 204 19.57 4.81 -8.08
CA ARG A 204 20.95 4.28 -8.06
C ARG A 204 21.75 4.76 -9.27
N LYS A 205 21.16 4.74 -10.47
CA LYS A 205 21.80 5.22 -11.69
C LYS A 205 22.16 6.71 -11.58
N ILE A 206 21.23 7.54 -11.12
CA ILE A 206 21.47 8.99 -10.93
C ILE A 206 22.57 9.21 -9.90
N TYR A 207 22.51 8.52 -8.75
CA TYR A 207 23.51 8.64 -7.70
C TYR A 207 24.92 8.35 -8.23
N LEU A 208 25.10 7.27 -9.01
CA LEU A 208 26.38 6.93 -9.63
C LEU A 208 26.84 7.99 -10.64
N GLN A 209 25.94 8.56 -11.43
CA GLN A 209 26.28 9.64 -12.37
C GLN A 209 26.72 10.92 -11.66
N THR A 210 26.12 11.25 -10.51
CA THR A 210 26.52 12.42 -9.71
C THR A 210 27.85 12.25 -9.00
N GLN A 211 28.34 11.02 -8.80
CA GLN A 211 29.67 10.77 -8.23
C GLN A 211 30.79 10.80 -9.28
N LEU A 212 30.45 10.63 -10.56
CA LEU A 212 31.39 10.60 -11.68
C LEU A 212 31.61 11.98 -12.32
N ASN A 213 30.74 12.95 -12.03
CA ASN A 213 30.81 14.35 -12.47
C ASN A 213 31.19 15.25 -11.29
#